data_AF-A0A3M6QVA6-F1
#
_entry.id   AF-A0A3M6QVA6-F1
#
_cell.length_a   1.000
_cell.length_b   1.000
_cell.length_c   1.000
_cell.angle_alpha   90.00
_cell.angle_beta   90.00
_cell.angle_gamma   90.00
#
_symmetry.space_group_name_H-M   'P 1'
#
loop_
_entity.id
_entity.type
_entity.pdbx_description
1 polymer ?
#
loop_
_entity_poly.entity_id
_entity_poly.type
_entity_poly.pdbx_seq_one_letter_code
_entity_poly.pdbx_strand_id
1 'polypeptide(L)'
;MSQNAQNLTRSLRFCKGAPPPPLHDCRDNTRQPAVLPPSLRMPTPSPPGHATALRITLGVGLRAQARADDVHTLWQQARQALCHALQQASPPHSAGEGEGEGAAAPLMHQLHIVTLAALTHKCGHPALRHWLADAQDWHAPQPPRLLAVPVTELPAQPVHTRSAHMLARYGSGSVAEACALWAAALLGQAIPPTHGPPASAAQPPRARLLLPRIVAANRRATLAVAMSAADAQTLGAALESALAAAAAQLPPPKALA
;
A
#
# COMPACT_ATOMS: atom_id res chain seq x y z
N MET A 1 54.41 -8.81 7.47
CA MET A 1 54.53 -9.77 8.60
C MET A 1 53.18 -9.85 9.29
N SER A 2 52.54 -11.01 9.13
CA SER A 2 51.54 -11.67 9.99
C SER A 2 50.35 -10.87 10.55
N GLN A 3 49.14 -11.07 10.00
CA GLN A 3 48.18 -12.15 10.33
C GLN A 3 47.29 -11.77 11.53
N ASN A 4 46.02 -11.49 11.27
CA ASN A 4 44.94 -11.96 12.15
C ASN A 4 43.64 -12.14 11.35
N ALA A 5 43.59 -13.27 10.66
CA ALA A 5 42.37 -13.91 10.21
C ALA A 5 42.08 -15.03 11.22
N GLN A 6 40.86 -15.09 11.75
CA GLN A 6 40.16 -16.30 12.23
C GLN A 6 39.08 -15.90 13.25
N ASN A 7 37.81 -16.01 12.86
CA ASN A 7 36.80 -16.72 13.65
C ASN A 7 35.49 -16.79 12.85
N LEU A 8 35.42 -17.83 12.03
CA LEU A 8 34.26 -18.23 11.25
C LEU A 8 34.14 -19.74 11.46
N THR A 9 33.45 -20.18 12.51
CA THR A 9 33.03 -21.59 12.59
C THR A 9 31.87 -21.84 13.56
N ARG A 10 30.88 -22.55 13.02
CA ARG A 10 29.99 -23.54 13.68
C ARG A 10 28.94 -23.05 14.68
N SER A 11 27.70 -23.03 14.19
CA SER A 11 26.60 -23.69 14.90
C SER A 11 25.51 -24.14 13.92
N LEU A 12 25.80 -25.16 13.12
CA LEU A 12 24.78 -25.99 12.45
C LEU A 12 24.39 -27.10 13.42
N ARG A 13 23.26 -26.96 14.12
CA ARG A 13 22.63 -28.07 14.84
C ARG A 13 21.67 -28.78 13.90
N PHE A 14 22.03 -30.01 13.60
CA PHE A 14 21.16 -31.08 13.12
C PHE A 14 19.98 -31.27 14.09
N CYS A 15 18.75 -31.05 13.62
CA CYS A 15 17.56 -31.64 14.25
C CYS A 15 17.38 -33.04 13.66
N LYS A 16 17.77 -34.04 14.46
CA LYS A 16 17.64 -35.47 14.19
C LYS A 16 16.37 -35.96 14.89
N GLY A 17 15.44 -36.54 14.12
CA GLY A 17 14.42 -37.46 14.63
C GLY A 17 13.14 -36.85 15.19
N ALA A 18 12.10 -36.74 14.36
CA ALA A 18 10.72 -36.82 14.82
C ALA A 18 10.06 -38.03 14.14
N PRO A 19 9.37 -38.92 14.88
CA PRO A 19 8.71 -40.10 14.32
C PRO A 19 7.46 -39.72 13.49
N PRO A 20 7.09 -40.52 12.48
CA PRO A 20 5.88 -40.29 11.70
C PRO A 20 4.61 -40.53 12.55
N PRO A 21 3.53 -39.75 12.35
CA PRO A 21 2.26 -39.97 13.03
C PRO A 21 1.58 -41.27 12.55
N PRO A 22 0.73 -41.89 13.41
CA PRO A 22 0.03 -43.12 13.07
C PRO A 22 -1.05 -42.89 11.99
N LEU A 23 -1.12 -43.84 11.06
CA LEU A 23 -2.18 -43.98 10.06
C LEU A 23 -3.50 -44.25 10.78
N HIS A 24 -4.40 -43.28 10.79
CA HIS A 24 -5.77 -43.48 11.24
C HIS A 24 -6.60 -44.11 10.12
N ASP A 25 -7.13 -45.29 10.43
CA ASP A 25 -8.11 -46.06 9.67
C ASP A 25 -9.33 -45.20 9.35
N CYS A 26 -9.65 -45.07 8.06
CA CYS A 26 -10.78 -44.29 7.56
C CYS A 26 -11.87 -45.26 7.10
N ARG A 27 -12.70 -45.71 8.04
CA ARG A 27 -14.01 -46.32 7.80
C ARG A 27 -14.99 -45.80 8.85
N ASP A 28 -15.93 -44.96 8.43
CA ASP A 28 -17.33 -45.37 8.51
C ASP A 28 -18.25 -44.49 7.65
N ASN A 29 -19.15 -45.20 6.98
CA ASN A 29 -20.04 -44.72 5.94
C ASN A 29 -21.45 -44.65 6.55
N THR A 30 -21.91 -43.47 6.96
CA THR A 30 -23.30 -43.27 7.40
C THR A 30 -23.97 -42.19 6.57
N ARG A 31 -24.98 -42.63 5.82
CA ARG A 31 -25.87 -41.85 4.97
C ARG A 31 -26.56 -40.74 5.76
N GLN A 32 -26.28 -39.49 5.40
CA GLN A 32 -27.13 -38.33 5.75
C GLN A 32 -28.17 -38.09 4.65
N PRO A 33 -29.44 -37.83 5.00
CA PRO A 33 -30.46 -37.44 4.03
C PRO A 33 -30.21 -36.02 3.49
N ALA A 34 -30.41 -35.86 2.18
CA ALA A 34 -30.20 -34.62 1.45
C ALA A 34 -31.12 -33.50 1.96
N VAL A 35 -30.52 -32.49 2.61
CA VAL A 35 -31.15 -31.19 2.84
C VAL A 35 -30.93 -30.35 1.58
N LEU A 36 -32.03 -29.98 0.92
CA LEU A 36 -32.05 -29.10 -0.25
C LEU A 36 -31.30 -27.79 0.06
N PRO A 37 -30.39 -27.32 -0.83
CA PRO A 37 -29.73 -26.05 -0.64
C PRO A 37 -30.74 -24.89 -0.73
N PRO A 38 -30.60 -23.84 0.10
CA PRO A 38 -31.38 -22.62 -0.07
C PRO A 38 -31.10 -22.06 -1.46
N SER A 39 -32.17 -21.92 -2.24
CA SER A 39 -32.17 -21.33 -3.58
C SER A 39 -31.21 -20.16 -3.69
N LEU A 40 -30.40 -20.18 -4.75
CA LEU A 40 -29.63 -19.07 -5.30
C LEU A 40 -30.49 -17.79 -5.29
N ARG A 41 -30.41 -17.02 -4.20
CA ARG A 41 -30.84 -15.62 -4.21
C ARG A 41 -29.78 -14.90 -5.01
N MET A 42 -30.15 -14.46 -6.21
CA MET A 42 -29.33 -13.49 -6.94
C MET A 42 -29.05 -12.32 -5.99
N PRO A 43 -27.78 -11.90 -5.83
CA PRO A 43 -27.48 -10.69 -5.09
C PRO A 43 -28.20 -9.53 -5.79
N THR A 44 -29.20 -8.96 -5.11
CA THR A 44 -29.80 -7.70 -5.52
C THR A 44 -28.68 -6.66 -5.59
N PRO A 45 -28.52 -5.93 -6.71
CA PRO A 45 -27.53 -4.88 -6.80
C PRO A 45 -27.83 -3.86 -5.69
N SER A 46 -26.84 -3.62 -4.83
CA SER A 46 -26.95 -2.64 -3.76
C SER A 46 -27.28 -1.26 -4.34
N PRO A 47 -28.11 -0.45 -3.66
CA PRO A 47 -28.52 0.85 -4.17
C PRO A 47 -27.30 1.77 -4.39
N PRO A 48 -27.31 2.61 -5.45
CA PRO A 48 -26.28 3.60 -5.73
C PRO A 48 -26.38 4.72 -4.69
N GLY A 49 -25.64 4.59 -3.60
CA GLY A 49 -25.61 5.59 -2.52
C GLY A 49 -24.56 5.36 -1.44
N HIS A 50 -23.83 4.24 -1.50
CA HIS A 50 -22.68 4.04 -0.60
C HIS A 50 -21.51 4.83 -1.17
N ALA A 51 -21.09 5.89 -0.47
CA ALA A 51 -19.84 6.58 -0.77
C ALA A 51 -18.72 5.54 -0.88
N THR A 52 -18.20 5.36 -2.09
CA THR A 52 -17.15 4.39 -2.35
C THR A 52 -15.92 4.77 -1.56
N ALA A 53 -15.60 3.93 -0.57
CA ALA A 53 -14.34 3.96 0.14
C ALA A 53 -13.17 4.11 -0.85
N LEU A 54 -12.45 5.22 -0.73
CA LEU A 54 -11.27 5.54 -1.50
C LEU A 54 -10.13 4.62 -1.08
N ARG A 55 -9.58 3.90 -2.05
CA ARG A 55 -8.56 2.87 -1.81
C ARG A 55 -7.18 3.46 -2.02
N ILE A 56 -6.38 3.47 -0.96
CA ILE A 56 -4.99 3.89 -1.04
C ILE A 56 -4.03 2.71 -0.96
N THR A 57 -2.93 2.86 -1.67
CA THR A 57 -1.81 1.93 -1.73
C THR A 57 -0.57 2.59 -1.16
N LEU A 58 0.09 1.90 -0.24
CA LEU A 58 1.33 2.35 0.37
C LEU A 58 2.51 1.64 -0.28
N GLY A 59 3.50 2.39 -0.79
CA GLY A 59 4.77 1.83 -1.23
C GLY A 59 5.86 2.05 -0.19
N VAL A 60 6.61 1.01 0.16
CA VAL A 60 7.64 1.08 1.23
C VAL A 60 9.01 0.65 0.75
N GLY A 61 10.02 1.48 1.05
CA GLY A 61 11.43 1.15 0.93
C GLY A 61 12.07 0.97 2.31
N LEU A 62 12.83 -0.11 2.51
CA LEU A 62 13.44 -0.46 3.81
C LEU A 62 14.93 -0.79 3.70
N ARG A 63 15.71 -0.22 4.61
CA ARG A 63 17.07 -0.67 4.94
C ARG A 63 16.99 -1.86 5.91
N ALA A 64 18.06 -2.66 5.96
CA ALA A 64 18.09 -3.89 6.75
C ALA A 64 17.84 -3.69 8.26
N GLN A 65 18.20 -2.52 8.78
CA GLN A 65 18.07 -2.13 10.18
C GLN A 65 16.77 -1.37 10.51
N ALA A 66 15.83 -1.28 9.56
CA ALA A 66 14.54 -0.62 9.80
C ALA A 66 13.73 -1.39 10.86
N ARG A 67 12.96 -0.66 11.65
CA ARG A 67 12.07 -1.19 12.69
C ARG A 67 10.61 -0.94 12.32
N ALA A 68 9.68 -1.66 12.97
CA ALA A 68 8.25 -1.42 12.80
C ALA A 68 7.88 0.03 13.14
N ASP A 69 8.44 0.56 14.24
CA ASP A 69 8.28 1.95 14.69
C ASP A 69 8.63 2.98 13.60
N ASP A 70 9.63 2.69 12.75
CA ASP A 70 10.02 3.56 11.63
C ASP A 70 8.90 3.65 10.59
N VAL A 71 8.26 2.51 10.29
CA VAL A 71 7.19 2.41 9.30
C VAL A 71 5.88 2.99 9.86
N HIS A 72 5.59 2.71 11.13
CA HIS A 72 4.45 3.29 11.85
C HIS A 72 4.56 4.82 11.88
N THR A 73 5.71 5.38 12.27
CA THR A 73 5.93 6.84 12.31
C THR A 73 5.71 7.47 10.93
N LEU A 74 6.20 6.82 9.86
CA LEU A 74 5.97 7.27 8.49
C LEU A 74 4.49 7.24 8.10
N TRP A 75 3.77 6.20 8.51
CA TRP A 75 2.34 6.10 8.27
C TRP A 75 1.57 7.21 9.00
N GLN A 76 1.89 7.49 10.27
CA GLN A 76 1.27 8.58 11.01
C GLN A 76 1.48 9.93 10.32
N GLN A 77 2.69 10.19 9.82
CA GLN A 77 3.01 11.40 9.07
C GLN A 77 2.22 11.49 7.75
N ALA A 78 2.16 10.39 6.99
CA ALA A 78 1.37 10.33 5.76
C ALA A 78 -0.12 10.58 6.03
N ARG A 79 -0.67 9.93 7.07
CA ARG A 79 -2.06 10.09 7.47
C ARG A 79 -2.35 11.54 7.80
N GLN A 80 -1.55 12.17 8.68
CA GLN A 80 -1.71 13.58 9.04
C GLN A 80 -1.69 14.51 7.82
N ALA A 81 -0.78 14.29 6.87
CA ALA A 81 -0.71 15.08 5.64
C ALA A 81 -1.97 14.91 4.77
N LEU A 82 -2.49 13.68 4.65
CA LEU A 82 -3.75 13.41 3.95
C LEU A 82 -4.95 14.05 4.66
N CYS A 83 -5.03 13.97 5.99
CA CYS A 83 -6.06 14.63 6.79
C CYS A 83 -6.13 16.12 6.46
N HIS A 84 -4.96 16.77 6.50
CA HIS A 84 -4.84 18.20 6.28
C HIS A 84 -5.24 18.58 4.85
N ALA A 85 -4.77 17.83 3.85
CA ALA A 85 -5.16 18.04 2.45
C ALA A 85 -6.68 17.90 2.23
N LEU A 86 -7.30 16.87 2.82
CA LEU A 86 -8.75 16.66 2.74
C LEU A 86 -9.55 17.79 3.37
N GLN A 87 -9.09 18.30 4.52
CA GLN A 87 -9.73 19.44 5.19
C GLN A 87 -9.64 20.70 4.32
N GLN A 88 -8.50 20.95 3.67
CA GLN A 88 -8.31 22.09 2.78
C GLN A 88 -9.12 22.00 1.48
N ALA A 89 -9.39 20.78 1.00
CA ALA A 89 -10.18 20.54 -0.21
C ALA A 89 -11.68 20.68 0.00
N SER A 90 -12.14 20.61 1.24
CA SER A 90 -13.56 20.77 1.56
C SER A 90 -13.97 22.20 1.24
N PRO A 91 -14.96 22.43 0.35
CA PRO A 91 -15.37 23.78 0.04
C PRO A 91 -15.81 24.48 1.33
N PRO A 92 -15.47 25.77 1.52
CA PRO A 92 -16.05 26.55 2.61
C PRO A 92 -17.56 26.47 2.41
N HIS A 93 -18.26 25.83 3.36
CA HIS A 93 -19.71 25.77 3.32
C HIS A 93 -20.20 27.21 3.18
N SER A 94 -20.82 27.51 2.03
CA SER A 94 -21.42 28.83 1.81
C SER A 94 -22.24 29.15 3.03
N ALA A 95 -21.96 30.29 3.65
CA ALA A 95 -22.61 30.80 4.86
C ALA A 95 -24.10 31.11 4.58
N GLY A 96 -24.87 30.06 4.30
CA GLY A 96 -26.32 30.04 4.15
C GLY A 96 -26.85 29.17 5.27
N GLU A 97 -27.46 29.83 6.22
CA GLU A 97 -28.06 29.35 7.46
C GLU A 97 -28.77 27.99 7.32
N GLY A 98 -28.24 27.00 8.03
CA GLY A 98 -28.79 25.66 8.16
C GLY A 98 -27.82 24.84 8.98
N GLU A 99 -28.03 24.79 10.29
CA GLU A 99 -27.22 24.03 11.25
C GLU A 99 -27.13 22.56 10.81
N GLY A 100 -26.02 22.23 10.16
CA GLY A 100 -25.67 20.90 9.69
C GLY A 100 -24.20 20.64 9.99
N GLU A 101 -23.89 20.53 11.29
CA GLU A 101 -22.60 20.12 11.80
C GLU A 101 -22.25 18.72 11.26
N GLY A 102 -21.23 18.59 10.39
CA GLY A 102 -20.65 17.25 10.12
C GLY A 102 -20.04 16.91 8.75
N ALA A 103 -19.87 17.81 7.79
CA ALA A 103 -19.47 17.40 6.42
C ALA A 103 -17.95 17.17 6.18
N ALA A 104 -17.04 17.56 7.09
CA ALA A 104 -15.58 17.35 6.91
C ALA A 104 -15.06 16.03 7.53
N ALA A 105 -15.77 15.48 8.52
CA ALA A 105 -15.48 14.17 9.12
C ALA A 105 -15.68 12.93 8.20
N PRO A 106 -16.50 12.92 7.13
CA PRO A 106 -16.79 11.69 6.39
C PRO A 106 -15.68 11.27 5.41
N LEU A 107 -14.91 12.20 4.82
CA LEU A 107 -13.90 11.85 3.80
C LEU A 107 -12.69 11.07 4.37
N MET A 108 -12.29 11.37 5.62
CA MET A 108 -11.22 10.63 6.29
C MET A 108 -11.58 9.17 6.54
N HIS A 109 -12.81 8.92 6.98
CA HIS A 109 -13.33 7.57 7.17
C HIS A 109 -13.47 6.80 5.86
N GLN A 110 -13.41 7.50 4.72
CA GLN A 110 -13.46 6.89 3.40
C GLN A 110 -12.07 6.50 2.88
N LEU A 111 -10.95 6.92 3.49
CA LEU A 111 -9.62 6.48 3.08
C LEU A 111 -9.27 5.13 3.70
N HIS A 112 -9.33 4.07 2.90
CA HIS A 112 -8.95 2.73 3.32
C HIS A 112 -7.61 2.33 2.71
N ILE A 113 -6.66 1.97 3.57
CA ILE A 113 -5.44 1.29 3.11
C ILE A 113 -5.82 -0.14 2.75
N VAL A 114 -5.79 -0.44 1.46
CA VAL A 114 -6.11 -1.78 0.97
C VAL A 114 -4.85 -2.59 0.69
N THR A 115 -3.73 -1.91 0.43
CA THR A 115 -2.52 -2.57 -0.07
C THR A 115 -1.25 -1.88 0.39
N LEU A 116 -0.30 -2.71 0.77
CA LEU A 116 1.09 -2.37 1.02
C LEU A 116 1.95 -3.01 -0.07
N ALA A 117 2.85 -2.25 -0.66
CA ALA A 117 3.71 -2.69 -1.76
C ALA A 117 5.18 -2.48 -1.39
N ALA A 118 5.98 -3.51 -1.57
CA ALA A 118 7.43 -3.45 -1.37
C ALA A 118 8.14 -4.31 -2.42
N LEU A 119 9.44 -4.09 -2.61
CA LEU A 119 10.24 -4.97 -3.45
C LEU A 119 10.13 -6.42 -2.98
N THR A 120 10.07 -7.37 -3.91
CA THR A 120 9.89 -8.81 -3.61
C THR A 120 10.82 -9.31 -2.50
N HIS A 121 12.12 -8.98 -2.57
CA HIS A 121 13.11 -9.41 -1.59
C HIS A 121 13.03 -8.66 -0.23
N LYS A 122 12.13 -7.69 -0.10
CA LYS A 122 11.86 -6.90 1.12
C LYS A 122 10.51 -7.25 1.76
N CYS A 123 9.63 -8.00 1.10
CA CYS A 123 8.34 -8.38 1.68
C CYS A 123 8.49 -9.23 2.97
N GLY A 124 9.57 -10.01 3.09
CA GLY A 124 9.88 -10.77 4.30
C GLY A 124 10.52 -9.95 5.43
N HIS A 125 10.64 -8.62 5.30
CA HIS A 125 11.36 -7.79 6.27
C HIS A 125 10.67 -7.81 7.65
N PRO A 126 11.40 -8.04 8.76
CA PRO A 126 10.80 -8.13 10.10
C PRO A 126 9.96 -6.89 10.48
N ALA A 127 10.45 -5.69 10.13
CA ALA A 127 9.69 -4.45 10.34
C ALA A 127 8.29 -4.45 9.72
N LEU A 128 8.14 -4.93 8.47
CA LEU A 128 6.83 -5.00 7.82
C LEU A 128 5.95 -6.05 8.46
N ARG A 129 6.51 -7.22 8.78
CA ARG A 129 5.76 -8.31 9.41
C ARG A 129 5.21 -7.90 10.77
N HIS A 130 6.05 -7.26 11.60
CA HIS A 130 5.62 -6.77 12.91
C HIS A 130 4.58 -5.65 12.78
N TRP A 131 4.79 -4.69 11.87
CA TRP A 131 3.82 -3.62 11.67
C TRP A 131 2.47 -4.12 11.11
N LEU A 132 2.47 -5.06 10.18
CA LEU A 132 1.23 -5.67 9.64
C LEU A 132 0.47 -6.53 10.66
N ALA A 133 1.19 -7.13 11.61
CA ALA A 133 0.58 -7.88 12.70
C ALA A 133 -0.08 -6.97 13.75
N ASP A 134 0.35 -5.71 13.83
CA ASP A 134 -0.28 -4.71 14.69
C ASP A 134 -1.53 -4.14 14.00
N ALA A 135 -2.70 -4.63 14.43
CA ALA A 135 -3.96 -4.35 13.76
C ALA A 135 -4.53 -2.95 14.07
N GLN A 136 -3.97 -2.23 15.04
CA GLN A 136 -4.60 -1.01 15.57
C GLN A 136 -4.59 0.18 14.60
N ASP A 137 -3.75 0.13 13.56
CA ASP A 137 -3.55 1.25 12.63
C ASP A 137 -4.42 1.20 11.37
N TRP A 138 -5.05 0.06 11.10
CA TRP A 138 -5.78 -0.14 9.85
C TRP A 138 -7.23 0.25 10.07
N HIS A 139 -7.65 1.38 9.51
CA HIS A 139 -9.07 1.78 9.42
C HIS A 139 -9.83 0.89 8.41
N ALA A 140 -9.61 -0.43 8.43
CA ALA A 140 -10.22 -1.41 7.55
C ALA A 140 -10.49 -2.70 8.32
N PRO A 141 -11.58 -3.43 8.01
CA PRO A 141 -11.93 -4.67 8.70
C PRO A 141 -10.93 -5.82 8.44
N GLN A 142 -9.99 -5.63 7.51
CA GLN A 142 -8.96 -6.61 7.18
C GLN A 142 -7.60 -5.91 7.12
N PRO A 143 -6.51 -6.58 7.54
CA PRO A 143 -5.17 -6.04 7.37
C PRO A 143 -4.88 -5.85 5.87
N PRO A 144 -4.07 -4.83 5.52
CA PRO A 144 -3.76 -4.55 4.12
C PRO A 144 -2.98 -5.71 3.49
N ARG A 145 -3.27 -5.99 2.22
CA ARG A 145 -2.56 -7.03 1.47
C ARG A 145 -1.13 -6.55 1.18
N LEU A 146 -0.14 -7.39 1.46
CA LEU A 146 1.25 -7.13 1.05
C LEU A 146 1.49 -7.67 -0.36
N LEU A 147 1.81 -6.77 -1.30
CA LEU A 147 2.19 -7.09 -2.67
C LEU A 147 3.70 -7.01 -2.86
N ALA A 148 4.25 -8.06 -3.46
CA ALA A 148 5.64 -8.15 -3.87
C ALA A 148 5.81 -7.56 -5.26
N VAL A 149 6.57 -6.46 -5.35
CA VAL A 149 6.85 -5.76 -6.60
C VAL A 149 8.20 -6.24 -7.16
N PRO A 150 8.23 -6.83 -8.37
CA PRO A 150 9.47 -7.17 -9.04
C PRO A 150 10.30 -5.91 -9.35
N VAL A 151 11.62 -5.99 -9.24
CA VAL A 151 12.50 -4.85 -9.53
C VAL A 151 12.38 -4.41 -11.00
N THR A 152 12.09 -5.34 -11.91
CA THR A 152 11.91 -5.10 -13.35
C THR A 152 10.74 -4.18 -13.67
N GLU A 153 9.77 -4.04 -12.76
CA GLU A 153 8.58 -3.21 -12.96
C GLU A 153 8.81 -1.75 -12.56
N LEU A 154 9.87 -1.45 -11.79
CA LEU A 154 10.11 -0.10 -11.26
C LEU A 154 10.45 0.96 -12.32
N PRO A 155 11.27 0.69 -13.36
CA PRO A 155 11.68 1.71 -14.31
C PRO A 155 10.52 2.31 -15.14
N ALA A 156 9.44 1.55 -15.33
CA ALA A 156 8.26 2.00 -16.06
C ALA A 156 7.37 2.95 -15.25
N GLN A 157 7.63 3.13 -13.95
CA GLN A 157 6.75 3.92 -13.08
C GLN A 157 7.11 5.41 -13.12
N PRO A 158 6.12 6.30 -13.28
CA PRO A 158 6.34 7.75 -13.33
C PRO A 158 6.54 8.31 -11.92
N VAL A 159 7.74 8.15 -11.37
CA VAL A 159 8.11 8.65 -10.04
C VAL A 159 8.42 10.16 -10.07
N HIS A 160 8.09 10.87 -8.99
CA HIS A 160 8.40 12.29 -8.85
C HIS A 160 9.84 12.50 -8.37
N THR A 161 10.31 11.66 -7.43
CA THR A 161 11.63 11.87 -6.86
C THR A 161 12.75 11.30 -7.75
N ARG A 162 13.79 12.10 -7.98
CA ARG A 162 14.96 11.75 -8.81
C ARG A 162 16.21 11.51 -7.97
N SER A 163 16.36 10.33 -7.37
CA SER A 163 17.61 9.92 -6.72
C SER A 163 18.56 9.25 -7.72
N ALA A 164 19.72 9.87 -7.99
CA ALA A 164 20.74 9.31 -8.89
C ALA A 164 21.19 7.90 -8.46
N HIS A 165 21.44 7.70 -7.16
CA HIS A 165 21.82 6.40 -6.62
C HIS A 165 20.72 5.34 -6.80
N MET A 166 19.44 5.69 -6.64
CA MET A 166 18.34 4.74 -6.90
C MET A 166 18.18 4.45 -8.38
N LEU A 167 18.31 5.46 -9.25
CA LEU A 167 18.28 5.29 -10.70
C LEU A 167 19.35 4.30 -11.17
N ALA A 168 20.59 4.47 -10.70
CA ALA A 168 21.70 3.58 -11.05
C ALA A 168 21.46 2.12 -10.60
N ARG A 169 20.82 1.91 -9.44
CA ARG A 169 20.63 0.58 -8.86
C ARG A 169 19.37 -0.15 -9.30
N TYR A 170 18.28 0.59 -9.51
CA TYR A 170 16.94 0.03 -9.71
C TYR A 170 16.25 0.54 -10.99
N GLY A 171 16.90 1.43 -11.76
CA GLY A 171 16.31 2.07 -12.93
C GLY A 171 15.16 3.03 -12.60
N SER A 172 14.94 3.35 -11.32
CA SER A 172 13.88 4.26 -10.85
C SER A 172 14.44 5.22 -9.80
N GLY A 173 13.99 6.48 -9.83
CA GLY A 173 14.42 7.52 -8.88
C GLY A 173 13.88 7.35 -7.46
N SER A 174 12.90 6.47 -7.26
CA SER A 174 12.30 6.21 -5.96
C SER A 174 11.61 4.84 -5.93
N VAL A 175 12.19 3.91 -5.16
CA VAL A 175 11.61 2.56 -4.98
C VAL A 175 10.22 2.63 -4.35
N ALA A 176 10.03 3.44 -3.32
CA ALA A 176 8.75 3.55 -2.61
C ALA A 176 7.64 4.07 -3.53
N GLU A 177 7.88 5.14 -4.28
CA GLU A 177 6.91 5.71 -5.22
C GLU A 177 6.57 4.72 -6.34
N ALA A 178 7.59 4.09 -6.93
CA ALA A 178 7.39 3.11 -7.99
C ALA A 178 6.58 1.89 -7.51
N CYS A 179 6.88 1.36 -6.33
CA CYS A 179 6.09 0.27 -5.74
C CYS A 179 4.63 0.68 -5.49
N ALA A 180 4.40 1.90 -4.98
CA ALA A 180 3.05 2.40 -4.72
C ALA A 180 2.24 2.52 -6.03
N LEU A 181 2.84 3.13 -7.06
CA LEU A 181 2.21 3.36 -8.37
C LEU A 181 1.89 2.05 -9.08
N TRP A 182 2.85 1.12 -9.14
CA TRP A 182 2.64 -0.18 -9.79
C TRP A 182 1.50 -0.96 -9.13
N ALA A 183 1.49 -1.03 -7.81
CA ALA A 183 0.45 -1.75 -7.07
C ALA A 183 -0.92 -1.07 -7.19
N ALA A 184 -0.97 0.27 -7.10
CA ALA A 184 -2.21 1.01 -7.30
C ALA A 184 -2.77 0.83 -8.72
N ALA A 185 -1.90 0.79 -9.75
CA ALA A 185 -2.29 0.58 -11.13
C ALA A 185 -2.79 -0.85 -11.37
N LEU A 186 -2.25 -1.84 -10.66
CA LEU A 186 -2.73 -3.22 -10.71
C LEU A 186 -4.12 -3.36 -10.10
N LEU A 187 -4.38 -2.69 -8.97
CA LEU A 187 -5.67 -2.72 -8.28
C LEU A 187 -6.77 -1.93 -9.02
N GLY A 188 -6.38 -0.85 -9.69
CA GLY A 188 -7.26 -0.04 -10.52
C GLY A 188 -7.71 -0.70 -11.82
N GLN A 189 -7.09 -1.81 -12.22
CA GLN A 189 -7.50 -2.61 -13.38
C GLN A 189 -8.72 -3.48 -13.04
N ALA A 190 -9.85 -2.83 -12.77
CA ALA A 190 -11.13 -3.47 -12.93
C ALA A 190 -11.46 -3.46 -14.44
N ILE A 191 -11.37 -4.64 -15.06
CA ILE A 191 -11.78 -4.95 -16.44
C ILE A 191 -10.81 -4.40 -17.52
N PRO A 192 -10.01 -5.25 -18.18
CA PRO A 192 -9.36 -4.83 -19.43
C PRO A 192 -10.47 -4.50 -20.45
N PRO A 193 -10.41 -3.35 -21.17
CA PRO A 193 -11.31 -3.13 -22.29
C PRO A 193 -11.10 -4.28 -23.27
N THR A 194 -12.14 -5.09 -23.48
CA THR A 194 -12.06 -6.41 -24.11
C THR A 194 -11.66 -6.36 -25.59
N HIS A 195 -11.62 -5.20 -26.22
CA HIS A 195 -11.09 -5.04 -27.58
C HIS A 195 -10.49 -3.65 -27.74
N GLY A 196 -9.16 -3.57 -27.78
CA GLY A 196 -8.44 -2.36 -28.12
C GLY A 196 -7.03 -2.69 -28.62
N PRO A 197 -6.50 -1.94 -29.61
CA PRO A 197 -5.17 -2.18 -30.17
C PRO A 197 -4.07 -2.10 -29.10
N PRO A 198 -2.90 -2.74 -29.33
CA PRO A 198 -1.78 -2.71 -28.39
C PRO A 198 -1.37 -1.28 -28.06
N ALA A 199 -0.99 -1.08 -26.79
CA ALA A 199 -0.74 0.20 -26.15
C ALA A 199 0.09 1.18 -27.01
N SER A 200 -0.55 2.25 -27.45
CA SER A 200 0.11 3.45 -27.98
C SER A 200 0.69 4.28 -26.82
N ALA A 201 1.77 5.01 -27.09
CA ALA A 201 2.61 5.75 -26.13
C ALA A 201 1.92 6.88 -25.33
N ALA A 202 0.60 7.04 -25.44
CA ALA A 202 -0.18 8.11 -24.81
C ALA A 202 -1.29 7.58 -23.88
N GLN A 203 -1.15 6.38 -23.32
CA GLN A 203 -2.13 5.91 -22.33
C GLN A 203 -2.00 6.74 -21.04
N PRO A 204 -3.11 7.30 -20.51
CA PRO A 204 -3.07 8.07 -19.28
C PRO A 204 -2.53 7.23 -18.12
N PRO A 205 -1.86 7.86 -17.13
CA PRO A 205 -1.30 7.15 -15.99
C PRO A 205 -2.41 6.39 -15.26
N ARG A 206 -2.22 5.08 -15.05
CA ARG A 206 -3.20 4.19 -14.41
C ARG A 206 -3.25 4.35 -12.88
N ALA A 207 -2.29 5.05 -12.31
CA ALA A 207 -2.20 5.37 -10.90
C ALA A 207 -1.51 6.73 -10.71
N ARG A 208 -1.73 7.34 -9.55
CA ARG A 208 -1.16 8.65 -9.20
C ARG A 208 -0.66 8.65 -7.77
N LEU A 209 0.42 9.41 -7.53
CA LEU A 209 0.92 9.69 -6.19
C LEU A 209 0.02 10.72 -5.52
N LEU A 210 -0.36 10.46 -4.27
CA LEU A 210 -1.13 11.39 -3.42
C LEU A 210 -0.21 12.28 -2.60
N LEU A 211 0.92 11.74 -2.17
CA LEU A 211 1.93 12.44 -1.41
C LEU A 211 3.31 12.22 -2.04
N PRO A 212 4.22 13.19 -1.92
CA PRO A 212 5.65 12.94 -2.09
C PRO A 212 6.10 11.82 -1.16
N ARG A 213 7.21 11.15 -1.50
CA ARG A 213 7.79 10.19 -0.57
C ARG A 213 8.18 10.87 0.75
N ILE A 214 7.86 10.22 1.85
CA ILE A 214 8.27 10.60 3.20
C ILE A 214 9.40 9.68 3.63
N VAL A 215 10.50 10.25 4.13
CA VAL A 215 11.68 9.50 4.56
C VAL A 215 11.79 9.59 6.08
N ALA A 216 11.95 8.46 6.75
CA ALA A 216 12.07 8.44 8.21
C ALA A 216 13.29 9.28 8.64
N ALA A 217 13.23 9.91 9.80
CA ALA A 217 14.30 10.79 10.29
C ALA A 217 15.68 10.09 10.34
N ASN A 218 15.69 8.80 10.70
CA ASN A 218 16.88 7.94 10.72
C ASN A 218 17.27 7.37 9.35
N ARG A 219 16.54 7.71 8.28
CA ARG A 219 16.72 7.29 6.88
C ARG A 219 16.67 5.76 6.66
N ARG A 220 16.06 5.01 7.59
CA ARG A 220 15.95 3.55 7.51
C ARG A 220 14.73 3.07 6.72
N ALA A 221 13.69 3.89 6.68
CA ALA A 221 12.47 3.60 5.94
C ALA A 221 12.06 4.78 5.06
N THR A 222 11.29 4.50 4.02
CA THR A 222 10.66 5.49 3.14
C THR A 222 9.28 4.99 2.76
N LEU A 223 8.30 5.88 2.75
CA LEU A 223 6.91 5.60 2.43
C LEU A 223 6.46 6.51 1.29
N ALA A 224 5.66 5.99 0.37
CA ALA A 224 4.92 6.78 -0.61
C ALA A 224 3.46 6.32 -0.63
N VAL A 225 2.56 7.23 -0.98
CA VAL A 225 1.12 6.93 -1.05
C VAL A 225 0.64 7.16 -2.49
N ALA A 226 -0.04 6.16 -3.03
CA ALA A 226 -0.65 6.22 -4.35
C ALA A 226 -2.09 5.72 -4.31
N MET A 227 -2.84 5.99 -5.37
CA MET A 227 -4.13 5.38 -5.64
C MET A 227 -4.32 5.17 -7.14
N SER A 228 -5.37 4.42 -7.49
CA SER A 228 -5.72 4.23 -8.90
C SER A 228 -6.18 5.55 -9.53
N ALA A 229 -6.04 5.66 -10.85
CA ALA A 229 -6.54 6.85 -11.55
C ALA A 229 -8.07 7.00 -11.45
N ALA A 230 -8.82 5.89 -11.36
CA ALA A 230 -10.26 5.91 -11.19
C ALA A 230 -10.67 6.47 -9.81
N ASP A 231 -9.97 6.05 -8.75
CA ASP A 231 -10.19 6.60 -7.41
C ASP A 231 -9.79 8.09 -7.36
N ALA A 232 -8.69 8.46 -8.04
CA ALA A 232 -8.25 9.84 -8.12
C ALA A 232 -9.26 10.74 -8.86
N GLN A 233 -9.90 10.24 -9.92
CA GLN A 233 -10.98 10.96 -10.60
C GLN A 233 -12.18 11.20 -9.69
N THR A 234 -12.50 10.24 -8.82
CA THR A 234 -13.59 10.34 -7.83
C THR A 234 -13.33 11.44 -6.81
N LEU A 235 -12.06 11.76 -6.54
CA LEU A 235 -11.66 12.81 -5.61
C LEU A 235 -11.85 14.24 -6.13
N GLY A 236 -11.89 14.43 -7.45
CA GLY A 236 -12.07 15.73 -8.08
C GLY A 236 -10.89 16.69 -7.94
N ALA A 237 -10.92 17.77 -8.72
CA ALA A 237 -9.80 18.70 -8.88
C ALA A 237 -9.44 19.50 -7.61
N ALA A 238 -10.42 19.79 -6.74
CA ALA A 238 -10.20 20.54 -5.51
C ALA A 238 -9.26 19.79 -4.54
N LEU A 239 -9.47 18.48 -4.39
CA LEU A 239 -8.60 17.67 -3.56
C LEU A 239 -7.22 17.46 -4.19
N GLU A 240 -7.16 17.31 -5.51
CA GLU A 240 -5.85 17.26 -6.20
C GLU A 240 -5.01 18.51 -5.91
N SER A 241 -5.63 19.68 -5.96
CA SER A 241 -4.97 20.95 -5.64
C SER A 241 -4.50 20.99 -4.18
N ALA A 242 -5.35 20.57 -3.23
CA ALA A 242 -5.00 20.54 -1.82
C ALA A 242 -3.88 19.52 -1.49
N LEU A 243 -3.88 18.36 -2.15
CA LEU A 243 -2.81 17.37 -2.02
C LEU A 243 -1.48 17.90 -2.57
N ALA A 244 -1.51 18.62 -3.70
CA ALA A 244 -0.34 19.30 -4.23
C ALA A 244 0.18 20.40 -3.28
N ALA A 245 -0.72 21.12 -2.60
CA ALA A 245 -0.34 22.11 -1.59
C ALA A 245 0.24 21.47 -0.32
N ALA A 246 -0.35 20.37 0.16
CA ALA A 246 0.15 19.62 1.30
C ALA A 246 1.52 18.98 1.01
N ALA A 247 1.72 18.51 -0.22
CA ALA A 247 3.01 18.02 -0.70
C ALA A 247 4.13 19.06 -0.56
N ALA A 248 3.84 20.35 -0.79
CA ALA A 248 4.81 21.44 -0.65
C ALA A 248 5.17 21.77 0.81
N GLN A 249 4.33 21.39 1.77
CA GLN A 249 4.54 21.65 3.20
C GLN A 249 5.31 20.53 3.90
N LEU A 250 5.38 19.34 3.30
CA LEU A 250 6.21 18.26 3.82
C LEU A 250 7.69 18.64 3.71
N PRO A 251 8.51 18.37 4.75
CA PRO A 251 9.92 18.72 4.72
C PRO A 251 10.58 18.03 3.51
N PRO A 252 11.37 18.78 2.70
CA PRO A 252 11.98 18.20 1.52
C PRO A 252 12.87 17.03 1.93
N PRO A 253 12.90 15.94 1.14
CA PRO A 253 13.81 14.85 1.43
C PRO A 253 15.23 15.40 1.41
N LYS A 254 15.90 15.42 2.58
CA LYS A 254 17.29 15.91 2.68
C LYS A 254 18.12 15.24 1.61
N ALA A 255 18.73 16.03 0.74
CA ALA A 255 19.60 15.53 -0.33
C ALA A 255 20.64 14.58 0.29
N LEU A 256 20.78 13.40 -0.33
CA LEU A 256 21.86 12.48 0.00
C LEU A 256 23.15 13.14 -0.48
N ALA A 257 23.90 13.73 0.45
CA ALA A 257 25.34 13.92 0.30
C ALA A 257 26.04 12.57 0.49
#